data_AF-A0AAW7MH17-F1
#
_entry.id   AF-A0AAW7MH17-F1
#
_cell.length_a   1.000
_cell.length_b   1.000
_cell.length_c   1.000
_cell.angle_alpha   90.00
_cell.angle_beta   90.00
_cell.angle_gamma   90.00
#
_symmetry.space_group_name_H-M   'P 1'
#
loop_
_entity.id
_entity.type
_entity.pdbx_description
1 polymer ?
#
loop_
_entity_poly.entity_id
_entity_poly.type
_entity_poly.pdbx_seq_one_letter_code
_entity_poly.pdbx_strand_id
1 'polypeptide(L)' 'MEEYKMNSVANAALTITVQLGYAEALAYARHLRLARLVDYEQQAQDAEEAYDMLEAGEKILKQLKRAGFGC' A
#
# COMPACT_ATOMS: atom_id res chain seq x y z
N MET A 1 -12.99 -26.45 -21.97
CA MET A 1 -11.65 -25.89 -22.26
C MET A 1 -11.80 -24.37 -22.29
N GLU A 2 -12.09 -23.76 -21.14
CA GLU A 2 -12.45 -22.34 -21.07
C GLU A 2 -12.13 -21.68 -19.71
N GLU A 3 -11.25 -22.29 -18.90
CA GLU A 3 -10.83 -21.69 -17.61
C GLU A 3 -9.45 -21.02 -17.67
N TYR A 4 -8.74 -21.13 -18.78
CA TYR A 4 -7.36 -20.62 -18.92
C TYR A 4 -7.26 -19.13 -19.24
N LYS A 5 -8.38 -18.42 -19.46
CA LYS A 5 -8.37 -17.02 -19.90
C LYS A 5 -8.58 -16.01 -18.77
N MET A 6 -9.00 -16.44 -17.58
CA MET A 6 -9.27 -15.55 -16.44
C MET A 6 -8.05 -15.32 -15.54
N ASN A 7 -6.97 -16.10 -15.68
CA ASN A 7 -5.79 -16.00 -14.81
C ASN A 7 -4.67 -15.08 -15.37
N SER A 8 -4.80 -14.56 -16.59
CA SER A 8 -3.77 -13.68 -17.18
C SER A 8 -3.95 -12.19 -16.86
N VAL A 9 -5.02 -11.81 -16.17
CA VAL A 9 -5.24 -10.41 -15.74
C VAL A 9 -4.64 -10.15 -14.34
N ALA A 10 -4.20 -11.19 -13.63
CA ALA A 10 -3.92 -11.13 -12.20
C ALA A 10 -2.50 -10.68 -11.79
N ASN A 11 -1.63 -10.21 -12.70
CA ASN A 11 -0.24 -9.88 -12.34
C ASN A 11 0.39 -8.67 -13.05
N ALA A 12 -0.40 -7.85 -13.76
CA ALA A 12 0.12 -6.61 -14.31
C ALA A 12 0.16 -5.54 -13.22
N ALA A 13 1.35 -4.97 -12.95
CA ALA A 13 1.50 -3.85 -12.04
C ALA A 13 0.58 -2.69 -12.46
N LEU A 14 -0.41 -2.37 -11.63
CA LEU A 14 -1.34 -1.27 -11.87
C LEU A 14 -0.74 0.02 -11.32
N THR A 15 -0.58 1.03 -12.18
CA THR A 15 -0.14 2.35 -11.73
C THR A 15 -1.35 3.23 -11.46
N ILE A 16 -1.50 3.68 -10.21
CA ILE A 16 -2.48 4.68 -9.79
C ILE A 16 -1.72 5.96 -9.45
N THR A 17 -2.09 7.08 -10.07
CA THR A 17 -1.51 8.40 -9.78
C THR A 17 -2.51 9.27 -9.05
N VAL A 18 -2.10 9.83 -7.91
CA VAL A 18 -2.89 10.78 -7.12
C VAL A 18 -2.05 12.03 -6.90
N GLN A 19 -2.65 13.20 -7.12
CA GLN A 19 -2.05 14.48 -6.76
C GLN A 19 -2.58 14.91 -5.41
N LEU A 20 -1.68 15.16 -4.47
CA LEU A 20 -2.01 15.60 -3.12
C LEU A 20 -1.40 16.98 -2.89
N GLY A 21 -2.15 17.87 -2.27
CA GLY A 21 -1.61 19.08 -1.68
C GLY A 21 -0.62 18.76 -0.55
N TYR A 22 0.22 19.72 -0.19
CA TYR A 22 1.28 19.49 0.81
C TYR A 22 0.72 18.98 2.17
N ALA A 23 -0.37 19.57 2.64
CA ALA A 23 -1.01 19.18 3.90
C ALA A 23 -1.62 17.76 3.82
N GLU A 24 -2.17 17.39 2.67
CA GLU A 24 -2.77 16.07 2.43
C GLU A 24 -1.68 14.99 2.36
N ALA A 25 -0.57 15.26 1.68
CA ALA A 25 0.58 14.36 1.63
C ALA A 25 1.20 14.12 3.02
N LEU A 26 1.32 15.18 3.84
CA LEU A 26 1.79 15.08 5.21
C LEU A 26 0.80 14.30 6.10
N ALA A 27 -0.51 14.58 5.97
CA ALA A 27 -1.54 13.85 6.70
C ALA A 27 -1.56 12.36 6.32
N TYR A 28 -1.42 12.05 5.04
CA TYR A 28 -1.38 10.68 4.52
C TYR A 28 -0.14 9.93 5.03
N ALA A 29 1.05 10.54 5.02
CA ALA A 29 2.27 9.95 5.56
C ALA A 29 2.15 9.65 7.06
N ARG A 30 1.57 10.59 7.84
CA ARG A 30 1.31 10.38 9.28
C ARG A 30 0.25 9.31 9.50
N HIS A 31 -0.81 9.30 8.71
CA HIS A 31 -1.85 8.30 8.77
C HIS A 31 -1.28 6.91 8.48
N LEU A 32 -0.52 6.70 7.40
CA LEU A 32 0.12 5.40 7.13
C LEU A 32 1.03 4.91 8.27
N ARG A 33 1.71 5.83 8.96
CA ARG A 33 2.53 5.50 10.11
C ARG A 33 1.72 5.19 11.38
N LEU A 34 0.61 5.91 11.60
CA LEU A 34 -0.24 5.82 12.80
C LEU A 34 -1.36 4.78 12.71
N ALA A 35 -1.93 4.59 11.52
CA ALA A 35 -2.91 3.57 11.18
C ALA A 35 -2.32 2.16 11.24
N ARG A 36 -1.05 2.05 11.67
CA ARG A 36 -0.39 0.83 12.09
C ARG A 36 -0.66 -0.28 11.09
N LEU A 37 0.27 -0.38 10.15
CA LEU A 37 0.75 -1.67 9.68
C LEU A 37 0.64 -2.78 10.78
N VAL A 38 0.92 -2.45 12.05
CA VAL A 38 0.75 -3.31 13.24
C VAL A 38 -0.69 -3.80 13.57
N ASP A 39 -1.75 -3.03 13.31
CA ASP A 39 -3.14 -3.48 13.57
C ASP A 39 -3.69 -4.29 12.38
N TYR A 40 -3.05 -4.17 11.22
CA TYR A 40 -3.44 -4.93 10.03
C TYR A 40 -3.22 -6.43 10.22
N GLU A 41 -2.18 -6.86 10.94
CA GLU A 41 -1.97 -8.27 11.29
C GLU A 41 -3.16 -8.88 12.06
N GLN A 42 -3.91 -8.08 12.83
CA GLN A 42 -5.07 -8.55 13.59
C GLN A 42 -6.35 -8.58 12.74
N GLN A 43 -6.37 -7.88 11.61
CA GLN A 43 -7.53 -7.77 10.71
C GLN A 43 -7.35 -8.57 9.42
N ALA A 44 -6.12 -8.98 9.10
CA ALA A 44 -5.82 -9.79 7.94
C ALA A 44 -6.49 -11.16 8.04
N GLN A 45 -6.95 -11.65 6.90
CA GLN A 45 -7.57 -12.96 6.79
C GLN A 45 -6.54 -14.09 7.04
N ASP A 46 -5.29 -13.85 6.67
CA ASP A 46 -4.16 -14.74 6.91
C ASP A 46 -2.82 -13.97 6.97
N ALA A 47 -1.75 -14.71 7.28
CA ALA A 47 -0.42 -14.14 7.44
C ALA A 47 0.23 -13.68 6.12
N GLU A 48 -0.20 -14.20 4.98
CA GLU A 48 0.33 -13.82 3.66
C GLU A 48 -0.24 -12.47 3.25
N GLU A 49 -1.56 -12.28 3.38
CA GLU A 49 -2.21 -10.99 3.17
C GLU A 49 -1.64 -9.91 4.10
N ALA A 50 -1.45 -10.25 5.39
CA ALA A 50 -0.84 -9.34 6.35
C ALA A 50 0.54 -8.89 5.86
N TYR A 51 1.40 -9.83 5.46
CA TYR A 51 2.74 -9.54 4.99
C TYR A 51 2.75 -8.65 3.73
N ASP A 52 1.93 -8.95 2.74
CA ASP A 52 1.85 -8.20 1.48
C ASP A 52 1.42 -6.75 1.71
N MET A 53 0.43 -6.54 2.59
CA MET A 53 -0.11 -5.21 2.89
C MET A 53 0.86 -4.39 3.75
N LEU A 54 1.55 -5.05 4.69
CA LEU A 54 2.66 -4.47 5.45
C LEU A 54 3.78 -3.99 4.52
N GLU A 55 4.21 -4.85 3.60
CA GLU A 55 5.28 -4.56 2.66
C GLU A 55 4.91 -3.42 1.68
N ALA A 56 3.65 -3.42 1.20
CA ALA A 56 3.13 -2.36 0.36
C ALA A 56 3.10 -1.00 1.08
N GLY A 57 2.62 -0.97 2.33
CA GLY A 57 2.60 0.24 3.16
C GLY A 57 4.01 0.82 3.39
N GLU A 58 5.00 -0.04 3.64
CA GLU A 58 6.39 0.38 3.75
C GLU A 58 6.92 1.00 2.44
N LYS A 59 6.62 0.39 1.29
CA LYS A 59 7.04 0.89 -0.02
C LYS A 59 6.47 2.29 -0.26
N ILE A 60 5.19 2.51 0.05
CA ILE A 60 4.53 3.82 -0.06
C ILE A 60 5.20 4.84 0.87
N LEU A 61 5.43 4.49 2.13
CA LEU A 61 6.12 5.35 3.10
C LEU A 61 7.53 5.74 2.63
N LYS A 62 8.29 4.81 2.04
CA LYS A 62 9.63 5.09 1.48
C LYS A 62 9.55 6.12 0.35
N GLN A 63 8.54 6.07 -0.53
CA GLN A 63 8.36 7.06 -1.58
C GLN A 63 7.96 8.43 -1.01
N LEU A 64 7.06 8.47 -0.04
CA LEU A 64 6.67 9.71 0.64
C LEU A 64 7.86 10.37 1.35
N LYS A 65 8.74 9.59 2.00
CA LYS A 65 9.99 10.08 2.59
C LYS A 65 10.91 10.71 1.54
N ARG A 66 11.09 10.07 0.38
CA ARG A 66 11.89 10.61 -0.74
C ARG A 66 11.32 11.92 -1.28
N ALA A 67 10.01 12.09 -1.22
CA ALA A 67 9.32 13.31 -1.61
C ALA A 67 9.33 14.41 -0.52
N GLY A 68 9.96 14.17 0.64
CA GLY A 68 10.11 15.17 1.71
C GLY A 68 9.03 15.11 2.81
N PHE A 69 8.16 14.10 2.79
CA PHE A 69 7.07 13.94 3.77
C PHE A 69 7.41 12.98 4.92
N GLY A 70 8.69 12.72 5.14
CA GLY A 70 9.19 11.88 6.23
C GLY A 70 9.52 12.67 7.49
N CYS A 71 8.88 12.34 8.61
CA CYS A 71 9.36 12.69 9.95
C CYS A 71 10.27 11.59 10.51
#